data_AF-A0A8T5LX37-F1
#
_entry.id   AF-A0A8T5LX37-F1
#
_cell.length_a   1.000
_cell.length_b   1.000
_cell.length_c   1.000
_cell.angle_alpha   90.00
_cell.angle_beta   90.00
_cell.angle_gamma   90.00
#
_symmetry.space_group_name_H-M   'P 1'
#
loop_
_entity.id
_entity.type
_entity.pdbx_description
1 polymer ?
#
loop_
_entity_poly.entity_id
_entity_poly.type
_entity_poly.pdbx_seq_one_letter_code
_entity_poly.pdbx_strand_id
1 'polypeptide(L)'
;MLAFILSKMNLLLMVTAIFAIMAYFTFFVSQSVVLREAQEVLNRFSEDTYGVLTSSGQCHQTIVPIPHYIYAVGSGERRNQLRFLVSISKINIPGEKTQLSFSLLRKKDEKVLAAKLFATNAEVNLYSWDPSTGGTIAEETGSDPTIVLNPVSEPLETDSLLLIKEVYHGSTNLYAVPCNNEAAVCAANYGQLTCLVKKSRGISACTGDCSNPSDACLKEEGFNCEVGIATPGS
;
A
#
# COMPACT_ATOMS: atom_id res chain seq x y z
N MET A 1 48.30 -22.33 -42.58
CA MET A 1 46.82 -22.34 -42.45
C MET A 1 46.35 -22.56 -41.01
N LEU A 2 46.94 -23.47 -40.24
CA LEU A 2 46.59 -23.74 -38.82
C LEU A 2 46.72 -22.50 -37.91
N ALA A 3 47.75 -21.67 -38.09
CA ALA A 3 47.92 -20.42 -37.34
C ALA A 3 46.78 -19.40 -37.55
N PHE A 4 46.16 -19.39 -38.74
CA PHE A 4 45.02 -18.52 -39.03
C PHE A 4 43.74 -19.00 -38.33
N ILE A 5 43.56 -20.32 -38.21
CA ILE A 5 42.44 -20.92 -37.47
C ILE A 5 42.60 -20.65 -35.96
N LEU A 6 43.81 -20.81 -35.42
CA LEU A 6 44.14 -20.50 -34.02
C LEU A 6 43.90 -19.02 -33.69
N SER A 7 44.30 -18.10 -34.57
CA SER A 7 44.05 -16.66 -34.38
C SER A 7 42.55 -16.32 -34.37
N LYS A 8 41.75 -16.94 -35.24
CA LYS A 8 40.30 -16.72 -35.29
C LYS A 8 39.55 -17.33 -34.11
N MET A 9 39.97 -18.51 -33.64
CA MET A 9 39.39 -19.10 -32.42
C MET A 9 39.67 -18.24 -31.19
N ASN A 10 40.90 -17.72 -31.04
CA ASN A 10 41.21 -16.85 -29.91
C ASN A 10 40.37 -15.56 -29.92
N LEU A 11 40.17 -14.95 -31.10
CA LEU A 11 39.31 -13.78 -31.23
C LEU A 11 37.84 -14.10 -30.91
N LEU A 12 37.33 -15.24 -31.37
CA LEU A 12 35.96 -15.66 -31.08
C LEU A 12 35.74 -15.95 -29.59
N LEU A 13 36.71 -16.58 -28.92
CA LEU A 13 36.66 -16.79 -27.46
C LEU A 13 36.67 -15.45 -26.70
N MET A 14 37.47 -14.48 -27.14
CA MET A 14 37.49 -13.15 -26.52
C MET A 14 36.15 -12.42 -26.70
N VAL A 15 35.58 -12.41 -27.92
CA VAL A 15 34.30 -11.73 -28.18
C VAL A 15 33.15 -12.39 -27.43
N THR A 16 33.11 -13.72 -27.38
CA THR A 16 32.08 -14.46 -26.63
C THR A 16 32.20 -14.22 -25.13
N ALA A 17 33.42 -14.18 -24.58
CA ALA A 17 33.65 -13.83 -23.17
C ALA A 17 33.17 -12.41 -22.86
N ILE A 18 33.52 -11.42 -23.69
CA ILE A 18 33.08 -10.03 -23.52
C ILE A 18 31.56 -9.91 -23.61
N PHE A 19 30.93 -10.61 -24.57
CA PHE A 19 29.47 -10.63 -24.70
C PHE A 19 28.79 -11.25 -23.47
N ALA A 20 29.30 -12.38 -22.98
CA ALA A 20 28.77 -13.05 -21.78
C ALA A 20 28.86 -12.13 -20.55
N ILE A 21 29.99 -11.43 -20.38
CA ILE A 21 30.18 -10.45 -19.31
C ILE A 21 29.18 -9.30 -19.44
N MET A 22 29.04 -8.70 -20.64
CA MET A 22 28.08 -7.62 -20.87
C MET A 22 26.65 -8.07 -20.60
N ALA A 23 26.25 -9.25 -21.08
CA ALA A 23 24.92 -9.81 -20.84
C ALA A 23 24.66 -10.04 -19.34
N TYR A 24 25.62 -10.61 -18.62
CA TYR A 24 25.50 -10.78 -17.18
C TYR A 24 25.31 -9.44 -16.45
N PHE A 25 26.12 -8.43 -16.79
CA PHE A 25 26.01 -7.11 -16.18
C PHE A 25 24.68 -6.43 -16.50
N THR A 26 24.17 -6.50 -17.73
CA THR A 26 22.90 -5.86 -18.07
C THR A 26 21.73 -6.49 -17.31
N PHE A 27 21.70 -7.82 -17.17
CA PHE A 27 20.67 -8.50 -16.36
C PHE A 27 20.80 -8.15 -14.88
N PHE A 28 22.02 -8.17 -14.32
CA PHE A 28 22.26 -7.86 -12.92
C PHE A 28 21.90 -6.41 -12.55
N VAL A 29 22.29 -5.45 -13.39
CA VAL A 29 21.98 -4.03 -13.19
C VAL A 29 20.48 -3.80 -13.27
N SER A 30 19.79 -4.39 -14.25
CA SER A 30 18.34 -4.28 -14.39
C SER A 30 17.59 -4.75 -13.13
N GLN A 31 17.97 -5.91 -12.59
CA GLN A 31 17.38 -6.44 -11.36
C GLN A 31 17.67 -5.55 -10.14
N SER A 32 18.89 -5.04 -10.04
CA SER A 32 19.29 -4.17 -8.92
C SER A 32 18.54 -2.84 -8.92
N VAL A 33 18.30 -2.25 -10.10
CA VAL A 33 17.51 -1.02 -10.22
C VAL A 33 16.06 -1.25 -9.82
N VAL A 34 15.43 -2.33 -10.29
CA VAL A 34 14.05 -2.68 -9.92
C VAL A 34 13.92 -2.84 -8.40
N LEU A 35 14.88 -3.53 -7.76
CA LEU A 35 14.86 -3.72 -6.31
C LEU A 35 14.98 -2.38 -5.56
N ARG A 36 15.87 -1.50 -6.01
CA ARG A 36 16.06 -0.17 -5.41
C ARG A 36 14.80 0.68 -5.53
N GLU A 37 14.18 0.73 -6.70
CA GLU A 37 12.93 1.47 -6.90
C GLU A 37 11.78 0.89 -6.06
N ALA A 38 11.68 -0.44 -5.95
CA ALA A 38 10.71 -1.10 -5.08
C ALA A 38 10.92 -0.73 -3.60
N GLN A 39 12.17 -0.70 -3.14
CA GLN A 39 12.51 -0.26 -1.78
C GLN A 39 12.19 1.21 -1.55
N GLU A 40 12.45 2.09 -2.52
CA GLU A 40 12.12 3.51 -2.45
C GLU A 40 10.61 3.73 -2.28
N VAL A 41 9.79 3.03 -3.06
CA VAL A 41 8.32 3.07 -2.92
C VAL A 41 7.89 2.63 -1.52
N LEU A 42 8.41 1.51 -1.01
CA LEU A 42 8.12 1.03 0.35
C LEU A 42 8.63 1.98 1.44
N ASN A 43 9.74 2.66 1.21
CA ASN A 43 10.26 3.66 2.14
C ASN A 43 9.28 4.82 2.28
N ARG A 44 8.74 5.32 1.17
CA ARG A 44 7.72 6.38 1.18
C ARG A 44 6.46 5.95 1.93
N PHE A 45 5.92 4.76 1.64
CA PHE A 45 4.78 4.24 2.41
C PHE A 45 5.04 4.19 3.92
N SER A 46 6.23 3.72 4.30
CA SER A 46 6.61 3.66 5.71
C SER A 46 6.81 5.04 6.34
N GLU A 47 7.34 6.01 5.60
CA GLU A 47 7.52 7.39 6.05
C GLU A 47 6.19 8.11 6.21
N ASP A 48 5.28 7.97 5.23
CA ASP A 48 3.93 8.55 5.27
C ASP A 48 3.12 7.94 6.42
N THR A 49 3.16 6.61 6.57
CA THR A 49 2.49 5.91 7.68
C THR A 49 3.05 6.35 9.03
N TYR A 50 4.38 6.48 9.14
CA TYR A 50 5.02 6.96 10.35
C TYR A 50 4.66 8.43 10.64
N GLY A 51 4.59 9.28 9.61
CA GLY A 51 4.16 10.67 9.73
C GLY A 51 2.72 10.77 10.25
N VAL A 52 1.82 9.94 9.73
CA VAL A 52 0.43 9.87 10.22
C VAL A 52 0.39 9.44 11.68
N LEU A 53 1.11 8.39 12.05
CA LEU A 53 1.14 7.87 13.41
C LEU A 53 1.76 8.83 14.43
N THR A 54 2.81 9.54 14.03
CA THR A 54 3.53 10.47 14.91
C THR A 54 2.98 11.90 14.90
N SER A 55 1.99 12.18 14.05
CA SER A 55 1.29 13.47 14.05
C SER A 55 0.77 13.84 15.46
N SER A 56 0.82 15.13 15.81
CA SER A 56 0.38 15.60 17.13
C SER A 56 -1.15 15.60 17.30
N GLY A 57 -1.89 15.48 16.20
CA GLY A 57 -3.36 15.46 16.21
C GLY A 57 -3.91 14.19 16.87
N GLN A 58 -5.05 14.33 17.55
CA GLN A 58 -5.84 13.19 18.02
C GLN A 58 -6.44 12.43 16.84
N CYS A 59 -6.80 13.13 15.77
CA CYS A 59 -7.08 12.54 14.48
C CYS A 59 -6.17 13.15 13.42
N HIS A 60 -5.68 12.33 12.50
CA HIS A 60 -4.96 12.77 11.32
C HIS A 60 -5.25 11.82 10.17
N GLN A 61 -5.49 12.35 8.98
CA GLN A 61 -5.72 11.56 7.78
C GLN A 61 -4.77 11.99 6.66
N THR A 62 -4.31 11.03 5.87
CA THR A 62 -3.57 11.29 4.64
C THR A 62 -3.95 10.28 3.56
N ILE A 63 -3.80 10.68 2.31
CA ILE A 63 -3.93 9.80 1.16
C ILE A 63 -2.53 9.54 0.64
N VAL A 64 -2.12 8.28 0.60
CA VAL A 64 -0.82 7.85 0.09
C VAL A 64 -1.01 7.34 -1.33
N PRO A 65 -0.53 8.07 -2.36
CA PRO A 65 -0.64 7.63 -3.74
C PRO A 65 0.33 6.48 -4.03
N ILE A 66 -0.14 5.51 -4.80
CA ILE A 66 0.58 4.32 -5.22
C ILE A 66 0.93 4.47 -6.70
N PRO A 67 2.21 4.38 -7.09
CA PRO A 67 2.55 4.47 -8.50
C PRO A 67 1.97 3.29 -9.27
N HIS A 68 1.52 3.51 -10.51
CA HIS A 68 0.96 2.43 -11.33
C HIS A 68 2.01 1.40 -11.78
N TYR A 69 3.27 1.80 -11.86
CA TYR A 69 4.37 0.97 -12.33
C TYR A 69 5.71 1.44 -11.78
N ILE A 70 6.67 0.52 -11.73
CA ILE A 70 8.08 0.82 -11.47
C ILE A 70 8.85 0.74 -12.78
N TYR A 71 9.74 1.70 -13.03
CA TYR A 71 10.58 1.69 -14.21
C TYR A 71 11.72 0.66 -14.06
N ALA A 72 11.74 -0.34 -14.95
CA ALA A 72 12.85 -1.26 -15.11
C ALA A 72 13.79 -0.76 -16.22
N VAL A 73 15.10 -0.83 -16.00
CA VAL A 73 16.09 -0.49 -17.03
C VAL A 73 16.25 -1.69 -17.97
N GLY A 74 16.08 -1.50 -19.28
CA GLY A 74 16.58 -2.51 -20.26
C GLY A 74 15.82 -2.78 -21.57
N SER A 75 14.64 -2.22 -21.87
CA SER A 75 13.99 -2.42 -23.18
C SER A 75 12.96 -1.36 -23.56
N GLY A 76 13.13 -0.70 -24.72
CA GLY A 76 12.31 0.38 -25.31
C GLY A 76 11.01 0.83 -24.60
N GLU A 77 10.92 2.15 -24.35
CA GLU A 77 9.89 3.03 -23.77
C GLU A 77 8.51 2.49 -23.28
N ARG A 78 7.96 1.41 -23.84
CA ARG A 78 6.70 0.79 -23.39
C ARG A 78 6.84 -0.60 -22.75
N ARG A 79 8.03 -1.23 -22.79
CA ARG A 79 8.30 -2.54 -22.17
C ARG A 79 9.02 -2.48 -20.81
N ASN A 80 9.33 -1.27 -20.35
CA ASN A 80 10.07 -1.02 -19.10
C ASN A 80 9.19 -0.80 -17.87
N GLN A 81 7.88 -1.02 -17.96
CA GLN A 81 6.98 -0.83 -16.83
C GLN A 81 6.75 -2.16 -16.13
N LEU A 82 7.28 -2.30 -14.93
CA LEU A 82 6.97 -3.42 -14.06
C LEU A 82 5.66 -3.14 -13.33
N ARG A 83 4.62 -3.93 -13.66
CA ARG A 83 3.36 -3.94 -12.92
C ARG A 83 3.54 -4.73 -11.63
N PHE A 84 3.04 -4.18 -10.53
CA PHE A 84 3.15 -4.77 -9.20
C PHE A 84 1.82 -4.72 -8.47
N LEU A 85 1.76 -5.44 -7.35
CA LEU A 85 0.70 -5.38 -6.35
C LEU A 85 1.33 -4.91 -5.04
N VAL A 86 0.58 -4.18 -4.23
CA VAL A 86 0.99 -3.80 -2.87
C VAL A 86 0.24 -4.69 -1.90
N SER A 87 0.93 -5.49 -1.10
CA SER A 87 0.31 -6.26 -0.03
C SER A 87 0.66 -5.63 1.32
N ILE A 88 -0.36 -5.35 2.10
CA ILE A 88 -0.26 -4.76 3.44
C ILE A 88 -0.82 -5.77 4.42
N SER A 89 0.00 -6.24 5.35
CA SER A 89 -0.41 -7.22 6.35
C SER A 89 -0.14 -6.74 7.77
N LYS A 90 -1.06 -7.06 8.67
CA LYS A 90 -0.90 -6.88 10.12
C LYS A 90 -0.35 -8.18 10.70
N ILE A 91 0.74 -8.08 11.42
CA ILE A 91 1.37 -9.20 12.11
C ILE A 91 1.26 -8.93 13.61
N ASN A 92 0.47 -9.75 14.29
CA ASN A 92 0.28 -9.69 15.74
C ASN A 92 1.15 -10.76 16.42
N ILE A 93 2.28 -10.36 16.98
CA ILE A 93 3.12 -11.27 17.75
C ILE A 93 2.71 -11.16 19.24
N PRO A 94 2.29 -12.26 19.88
CA PRO A 94 1.86 -12.23 21.28
C PRO A 94 2.95 -11.67 22.20
N GLY A 95 2.65 -10.60 22.93
CA GLY A 95 3.59 -9.96 23.85
C GLY A 95 4.55 -8.95 23.20
N GLU A 96 4.50 -8.78 21.88
CA GLU A 96 5.24 -7.74 21.16
C GLU A 96 4.31 -6.67 20.59
N LYS A 97 4.91 -5.60 20.07
CA LYS A 97 4.19 -4.53 19.38
C LYS A 97 3.62 -5.05 18.06
N THR A 98 2.43 -4.56 17.69
CA THR A 98 1.84 -4.79 16.38
C THR A 98 2.82 -4.39 15.28
N GLN A 99 3.04 -5.26 14.30
CA GLN A 99 3.87 -4.95 13.15
C GLN A 99 3.00 -4.83 11.90
N LEU A 100 3.24 -3.78 11.12
CA LEU A 100 2.65 -3.57 9.80
C LEU A 100 3.70 -3.89 8.75
N SER A 101 3.40 -4.81 7.85
CA SER A 101 4.28 -5.22 6.78
C SER A 101 3.74 -4.71 5.46
N PHE A 102 4.55 -3.90 4.77
CA PHE A 102 4.31 -3.46 3.40
C PHE A 102 5.17 -4.28 2.46
N SER A 103 4.58 -4.89 1.44
CA SER A 103 5.31 -5.68 0.46
C SER A 103 4.88 -5.35 -0.96
N LEU A 104 5.85 -5.37 -1.87
CA LEU A 104 5.61 -5.23 -3.30
C LEU A 104 5.75 -6.58 -3.96
N LEU A 105 4.69 -7.03 -4.62
CA LEU A 105 4.62 -8.30 -5.33
C LEU A 105 4.63 -8.03 -6.82
N ARG A 106 5.35 -8.82 -7.61
CA ARG A 106 5.27 -8.72 -9.06
C ARG A 106 3.93 -9.29 -9.53
N LYS A 107 3.17 -8.53 -10.34
CA LYS A 107 1.81 -8.94 -10.79
C LYS A 107 1.77 -10.27 -11.58
N LYS A 108 2.88 -10.65 -12.24
CA LYS A 108 2.93 -11.84 -13.11
C LYS A 108 3.02 -13.16 -12.33
N ASP A 109 3.81 -13.20 -11.27
CA ASP A 109 4.19 -14.42 -10.53
C ASP A 109 4.03 -14.27 -9.02
N GLU A 110 3.47 -13.15 -8.56
CA GLU A 110 3.26 -12.76 -7.16
C GLU A 110 4.54 -12.85 -6.31
N LYS A 111 5.71 -12.83 -6.95
CA LYS A 111 6.98 -12.88 -6.24
C LYS A 111 7.21 -11.56 -5.50
N VAL A 112 7.52 -11.67 -4.21
CA VAL A 112 7.96 -10.52 -3.40
C VAL A 112 9.22 -9.92 -4.02
N LEU A 113 9.12 -8.66 -4.43
CA LEU A 113 10.22 -7.84 -4.91
C LEU A 113 10.97 -7.21 -3.73
N ALA A 114 10.21 -6.62 -2.81
CA ALA A 114 10.71 -6.00 -1.60
C ALA A 114 9.62 -6.07 -0.52
N ALA A 115 10.04 -6.03 0.75
CA ALA A 115 9.15 -5.92 1.89
C ALA A 115 9.79 -5.02 2.94
N LYS A 116 8.96 -4.28 3.67
CA LYS A 116 9.36 -3.42 4.77
C LYS A 116 8.40 -3.62 5.93
N LEU A 117 8.97 -3.96 7.08
CA LEU A 117 8.22 -4.08 8.33
C LEU A 117 8.34 -2.80 9.14
N PHE A 118 7.26 -2.46 9.81
CA PHE A 118 7.12 -1.27 10.62
C PHE A 118 6.42 -1.63 11.94
N ALA A 119 7.11 -1.45 13.06
CA ALA A 119 6.55 -1.73 14.38
C ALA A 119 5.79 -0.50 14.90
N THR A 120 4.58 -0.72 15.41
CA THR A 120 3.72 0.34 15.95
C THR A 120 3.06 -0.08 17.25
N ASN A 121 2.81 0.91 18.12
CA ASN A 121 1.98 0.72 19.31
C ASN A 121 0.48 0.90 18.98
N ALA A 122 0.14 1.31 17.76
CA ALA A 122 -1.23 1.51 17.37
C ALA A 122 -1.94 0.17 17.08
N GLU A 123 -3.23 0.13 17.37
CA GLU A 123 -4.12 -0.92 16.89
C GLU A 123 -4.40 -0.67 15.41
N VAL A 124 -3.91 -1.59 14.56
CA VAL A 124 -4.05 -1.46 13.10
C VAL A 124 -5.31 -2.20 12.65
N ASN A 125 -6.20 -1.52 11.93
CA ASN A 125 -7.40 -2.08 11.33
C ASN A 125 -7.28 -1.92 9.81
N LEU A 126 -7.26 -3.06 9.10
CA LEU A 126 -7.14 -3.10 7.65
C LEU A 126 -8.52 -3.34 7.05
N TYR A 127 -8.86 -2.59 6.01
CA TYR A 127 -10.13 -2.75 5.30
C TYR A 127 -9.84 -3.19 3.87
N SER A 128 -10.60 -4.14 3.35
CA SER A 128 -10.66 -4.39 1.92
C SER A 128 -11.73 -3.51 1.28
N TRP A 129 -11.59 -3.28 -0.02
CA TRP A 129 -12.58 -2.58 -0.83
C TRP A 129 -12.86 -3.43 -2.05
N ASP A 130 -14.14 -3.75 -2.26
CA ASP A 130 -14.59 -4.52 -3.41
C ASP A 130 -15.38 -3.63 -4.38
N PRO A 131 -14.85 -3.33 -5.58
CA PRO A 131 -15.59 -2.56 -6.56
C PRO A 131 -16.79 -3.34 -7.13
N SER A 132 -16.79 -4.68 -7.05
CA SER A 132 -17.86 -5.52 -7.62
C SER A 132 -19.16 -5.46 -6.82
N THR A 133 -19.09 -5.12 -5.53
CA THR A 133 -20.26 -4.95 -4.64
C THR A 133 -20.81 -3.53 -4.64
N GLY A 134 -20.40 -2.68 -5.60
CA GLY A 134 -20.76 -1.27 -5.63
C GLY A 134 -19.85 -0.39 -4.76
N GLY A 135 -18.66 -0.89 -4.39
CA GLY A 135 -17.65 -0.13 -3.67
C GLY A 135 -17.88 -0.11 -2.16
N THR A 136 -18.11 -1.27 -1.56
CA THR A 136 -18.23 -1.40 -0.11
C THR A 136 -16.89 -1.75 0.52
N ILE A 137 -16.58 -1.14 1.66
CA ILE A 137 -15.44 -1.56 2.48
C ILE A 137 -15.84 -2.61 3.52
N ALA A 138 -14.94 -3.54 3.81
CA ALA A 138 -15.11 -4.55 4.85
C ALA A 138 -13.83 -4.65 5.68
N GLU A 139 -13.97 -4.85 6.99
CA GLU A 139 -12.80 -5.06 7.86
C GLU A 139 -12.22 -6.46 7.64
N GLU A 140 -10.92 -6.54 7.39
CA GLU A 140 -10.21 -7.81 7.30
C GLU A 140 -10.03 -8.39 8.69
N THR A 141 -10.71 -9.50 8.94
CA THR A 141 -10.68 -10.22 10.23
C THR A 141 -9.97 -11.56 10.06
N GLY A 142 -9.03 -11.86 10.94
CA GLY A 142 -8.21 -13.07 10.86
C GLY A 142 -6.99 -13.00 11.79
N SER A 143 -6.18 -14.07 11.82
CA SER A 143 -4.91 -14.07 12.56
C SER A 143 -3.90 -13.10 11.93
N ASP A 144 -3.89 -13.03 10.60
CA ASP A 144 -2.93 -12.27 9.80
C ASP A 144 -3.67 -11.49 8.70
N PRO A 145 -4.50 -10.48 9.06
CA PRO A 145 -5.31 -9.78 8.08
C PRO A 145 -4.39 -9.07 7.08
N THR A 146 -4.71 -9.24 5.81
CA THR A 146 -3.89 -8.80 4.69
C THR A 146 -4.77 -8.22 3.60
N ILE A 147 -4.42 -7.04 3.11
CA ILE A 147 -5.06 -6.40 1.96
C ILE A 147 -4.08 -6.36 0.79
N VAL A 148 -4.59 -6.55 -0.43
CA VAL A 148 -3.80 -6.51 -1.66
C VAL A 148 -4.35 -5.44 -2.58
N LEU A 149 -3.52 -4.46 -2.91
CA LEU A 149 -3.85 -3.33 -3.75
C LEU A 149 -3.28 -3.57 -5.15
N ASN A 150 -4.11 -3.34 -6.17
CA ASN A 150 -3.74 -3.46 -7.57
C ASN A 150 -3.88 -2.08 -8.22
N PRO A 151 -2.78 -1.33 -8.39
CA PRO A 151 -2.85 0.02 -8.93
C PRO A 151 -3.18 0.03 -10.44
N VAL A 152 -3.27 -1.13 -11.08
CA VAL A 152 -3.53 -1.28 -12.54
C VAL A 152 -4.63 -2.32 -12.79
N SER A 153 -5.64 -2.40 -11.91
CA SER A 153 -6.84 -3.23 -12.11
C SER A 153 -7.88 -2.52 -12.98
N GLU A 154 -8.55 -3.29 -13.85
CA GLU A 154 -9.75 -2.87 -14.56
C GLU A 154 -10.96 -3.57 -13.90
N PRO A 155 -12.13 -2.93 -13.75
CA PRO A 155 -12.50 -1.61 -14.27
C PRO A 155 -12.12 -0.42 -13.36
N LEU A 156 -11.79 -0.67 -12.08
CA LEU A 156 -11.41 0.36 -11.12
C LEU A 156 -10.04 0.04 -10.52
N GLU A 157 -9.16 1.04 -10.55
CA GLU A 157 -7.82 0.96 -9.98
C GLU A 157 -7.86 1.19 -8.47
N THR A 158 -6.97 0.53 -7.74
CA THR A 158 -6.71 0.81 -6.32
C THR A 158 -5.31 1.40 -6.20
N ASP A 159 -5.18 2.64 -6.68
CA ASP A 159 -3.92 3.36 -6.81
C ASP A 159 -3.62 4.26 -5.60
N SER A 160 -4.42 4.18 -4.54
CA SER A 160 -4.26 5.03 -3.35
C SER A 160 -4.61 4.28 -2.07
N LEU A 161 -3.98 4.69 -0.98
CA LEU A 161 -4.25 4.19 0.36
C LEU A 161 -4.61 5.35 1.28
N LEU A 162 -5.84 5.34 1.81
CA LEU A 162 -6.28 6.26 2.84
C LEU A 162 -5.82 5.74 4.20
N LEU A 163 -4.97 6.52 4.88
CA LEU A 163 -4.50 6.23 6.23
C LEU A 163 -5.13 7.22 7.20
N ILE A 164 -5.74 6.71 8.26
CA ILE A 164 -6.39 7.53 9.28
C ILE A 164 -5.89 7.08 10.65
N LYS A 165 -5.28 8.01 11.37
CA LYS A 165 -4.99 7.86 12.79
C LYS A 165 -6.14 8.44 13.60
N GLU A 166 -6.51 7.74 14.66
CA GLU A 166 -7.41 8.25 15.69
C GLU A 166 -6.94 7.83 17.08
N VAL A 167 -6.96 8.75 18.04
CA VAL A 167 -6.72 8.47 19.46
C VAL A 167 -8.07 8.42 20.18
N TYR A 168 -8.47 7.24 20.62
CA TYR A 168 -9.75 7.00 21.31
C TYR A 168 -9.49 6.31 22.66
N HIS A 169 -9.98 6.91 23.75
CA HIS A 169 -9.72 6.46 25.13
C HIS A 169 -8.23 6.20 25.46
N GLY A 170 -7.33 7.01 24.91
CA GLY A 170 -5.89 6.89 25.11
C GLY A 170 -5.21 5.80 24.26
N SER A 171 -5.97 5.00 23.52
CA SER A 171 -5.46 4.05 22.54
C SER A 171 -5.35 4.70 21.16
N THR A 172 -4.22 4.49 20.48
CA THR A 172 -4.04 4.94 19.10
C THR A 172 -4.51 3.85 18.14
N ASN A 173 -5.43 4.18 17.25
CA ASN A 173 -5.93 3.33 16.18
C ASN A 173 -5.39 3.85 14.85
N LEU A 174 -5.00 2.93 13.96
CA LEU A 174 -4.63 3.22 12.58
C LEU A 174 -5.55 2.44 11.66
N TYR A 175 -6.32 3.14 10.86
CA TYR A 175 -7.19 2.57 9.83
C TYR A 175 -6.49 2.72 8.47
N ALA A 176 -6.37 1.62 7.74
CA ALA A 176 -5.85 1.62 6.38
C ALA A 176 -6.94 1.15 5.42
N VAL A 177 -7.36 2.04 4.53
CA VAL A 177 -8.49 1.81 3.61
C VAL A 177 -8.02 2.02 2.16
N PRO A 178 -8.12 0.98 1.33
CA PRO A 178 -7.89 1.08 -0.11
C PRO A 178 -8.82 2.13 -0.73
N CYS A 179 -8.31 2.93 -1.66
CA CYS A 179 -9.15 3.77 -2.50
C CYS A 179 -8.48 4.04 -3.85
N ASN A 180 -9.14 4.88 -4.64
CA ASN A 180 -8.64 5.41 -5.91
C ASN A 180 -8.40 6.93 -5.74
N ASN A 181 -7.36 7.49 -6.34
CA ASN A 181 -7.06 8.93 -6.38
C ASN A 181 -8.23 9.77 -6.89
N GLU A 182 -9.21 9.18 -7.57
CA GLU A 182 -10.50 9.81 -7.80
C GLU A 182 -11.16 10.19 -6.47
N ALA A 183 -11.15 11.49 -6.15
CA ALA A 183 -11.55 12.06 -4.86
C ALA A 183 -12.90 11.56 -4.32
N ALA A 184 -13.83 11.17 -5.18
CA ALA A 184 -15.13 10.65 -4.80
C ALA A 184 -15.04 9.28 -4.10
N VAL A 185 -14.13 8.39 -4.51
CA VAL A 185 -14.01 7.03 -3.97
C VAL A 185 -13.37 7.05 -2.58
N CYS A 186 -12.25 7.77 -2.40
CA CYS A 186 -11.65 7.89 -1.06
C CYS A 186 -12.61 8.58 -0.07
N ALA A 187 -13.36 9.60 -0.50
CA ALA A 187 -14.35 10.27 0.35
C ALA A 187 -15.52 9.34 0.73
N ALA A 188 -16.02 8.54 -0.22
CA ALA A 188 -17.06 7.55 0.04
C ALA A 188 -16.57 6.49 1.04
N ASN A 189 -15.37 5.93 0.81
CA ASN A 189 -14.77 4.93 1.69
C ASN A 189 -14.49 5.49 3.10
N TYR A 190 -14.03 6.74 3.21
CA TYR A 190 -13.89 7.44 4.49
C TYR A 190 -15.23 7.53 5.24
N GLY A 191 -16.29 7.88 4.51
CA GLY A 191 -17.64 7.90 5.06
C GLY A 191 -18.06 6.54 5.60
N GLN A 192 -17.97 5.49 4.78
CA GLN A 192 -18.33 4.12 5.18
C GLN A 192 -17.54 3.68 6.41
N LEU A 193 -16.24 3.98 6.47
CA LEU A 193 -15.39 3.68 7.63
C LEU A 193 -15.90 4.38 8.89
N THR A 194 -16.21 5.67 8.79
CA THR A 194 -16.76 6.45 9.90
C THR A 194 -18.03 5.80 10.45
N CYS A 195 -18.93 5.38 9.56
CA CYS A 195 -20.15 4.68 9.95
C CYS A 195 -19.86 3.35 10.66
N LEU A 196 -18.96 2.53 10.11
CA LEU A 196 -18.56 1.25 10.71
C LEU A 196 -17.96 1.43 12.10
N VAL A 197 -17.08 2.42 12.29
CA VAL A 197 -16.45 2.71 13.57
C VAL A 197 -17.44 3.29 14.59
N LYS A 198 -18.34 4.19 14.18
CA LYS A 198 -19.42 4.68 15.06
C LYS A 198 -20.33 3.53 15.50
N LYS A 199 -20.67 2.63 14.59
CA LYS A 199 -21.50 1.44 14.86
C LYS A 199 -20.82 0.46 15.81
N SER A 200 -19.52 0.16 15.63
CA SER A 200 -18.78 -0.73 16.53
C SER A 200 -18.66 -0.17 17.95
N ARG A 201 -18.72 1.15 18.11
CA ARG A 201 -18.75 1.87 19.39
C ARG A 201 -20.14 1.98 20.03
N GLY A 202 -21.19 1.47 19.39
CA GLY A 202 -22.56 1.54 19.90
C GLY A 202 -23.15 2.95 19.92
N ILE A 203 -22.64 3.87 19.10
CA ILE A 203 -23.20 5.23 18.99
C ILE A 203 -24.55 5.15 18.27
N SER A 204 -25.63 5.42 19.01
CA SER A 204 -27.03 5.15 18.64
C SER A 204 -27.54 5.94 17.42
N ALA A 205 -26.81 6.95 16.96
CA ALA A 205 -27.16 7.74 15.77
C ALA A 205 -26.96 6.97 14.44
N CYS A 206 -26.28 5.82 14.47
CA CYS A 206 -25.93 5.04 13.28
C CYS A 206 -26.61 3.67 13.27
N THR A 207 -27.94 3.64 13.10
CA THR A 207 -28.72 2.41 12.90
C THR A 207 -28.90 2.03 11.42
N GLY A 208 -28.44 2.87 10.49
CA GLY A 208 -28.54 2.67 9.04
C GLY A 208 -27.53 1.66 8.48
N ASP A 209 -27.63 1.39 7.18
CA ASP A 209 -26.71 0.52 6.46
C ASP A 209 -25.49 1.35 6.01
N CYS A 210 -24.31 1.03 6.55
CA CYS A 210 -23.07 1.72 6.22
C CYS A 210 -22.61 1.49 4.76
N SER A 211 -23.29 0.62 4.01
CA SER A 211 -23.01 0.40 2.59
C SER A 211 -23.45 1.58 1.70
N ASN A 212 -24.40 2.40 2.16
CA ASN A 212 -25.01 3.44 1.33
C ASN A 212 -24.48 4.84 1.71
N PRO A 213 -23.73 5.52 0.82
CA PRO A 213 -23.15 6.84 1.09
C PRO A 213 -24.19 7.96 1.33
N SER A 214 -25.47 7.68 1.12
CA SER A 214 -26.58 8.63 1.31
C SER A 214 -27.24 8.58 2.70
N ASP A 215 -26.88 7.60 3.54
CA ASP A 215 -27.48 7.40 4.86
C ASP A 215 -27.05 8.44 5.90
N ALA A 216 -27.95 8.75 6.84
CA ALA A 216 -27.86 9.88 7.78
C ALA A 216 -26.60 9.88 8.67
N CYS A 217 -25.99 8.70 8.92
CA CYS A 217 -24.76 8.57 9.71
C CYS A 217 -23.54 9.29 9.06
N LEU A 218 -23.63 9.62 7.78
CA LEU A 218 -22.61 10.34 7.00
C LEU A 218 -22.85 11.85 6.92
N LYS A 219 -24.05 12.32 7.27
CA LYS A 219 -24.42 13.74 7.25
C LYS A 219 -24.09 14.45 8.55
N GLU A 220 -23.99 13.71 9.65
CA GLU A 220 -23.41 14.21 10.90
C GLU A 220 -21.89 14.03 10.83
N GLU A 221 -21.17 15.14 11.06
CA GLU A 221 -19.72 15.31 11.22
C GLU A 221 -18.95 13.98 11.27
N GLY A 222 -18.00 13.78 10.35
CA GLY A 222 -17.26 12.52 10.08
C GLY A 222 -16.60 11.87 11.31
N PHE A 223 -15.40 11.30 11.20
CA PHE A 223 -14.61 11.24 12.44
C PHE A 223 -14.52 12.68 12.96
N ASN A 224 -14.63 12.91 14.27
CA ASN A 224 -14.38 14.23 14.89
C ASN A 224 -12.89 14.59 14.77
N CYS A 225 -12.33 14.57 13.57
CA CYS A 225 -11.05 15.16 13.22
C CYS A 225 -11.15 16.69 13.18
N GLU A 226 -12.37 17.26 13.25
CA GLU A 226 -12.61 18.69 13.33
C GLU A 226 -12.92 19.23 14.74
N VAL A 227 -13.12 18.42 15.78
CA VAL A 227 -13.52 18.94 17.10
C VAL A 227 -12.63 18.46 18.24
N GLY A 228 -11.42 19.00 18.27
CA GLY A 228 -10.59 19.09 19.46
C GLY A 228 -10.95 20.31 20.32
N ILE A 229 -12.23 20.50 20.67
CA ILE A 229 -12.62 21.30 21.84
C ILE A 229 -13.67 20.49 22.60
N ALA A 230 -13.20 19.58 23.45
CA ALA A 230 -13.98 19.21 24.61
C ALA A 230 -14.14 20.50 25.44
N THR A 231 -15.30 21.13 25.39
CA THR A 231 -15.67 22.09 26.42
C THR A 231 -15.71 21.33 27.74
N PRO A 232 -14.91 21.70 28.75
CA PRO A 232 -15.02 21.10 30.07
C PRO A 232 -16.41 21.45 30.58
N GLY A 233 -17.17 20.42 30.97
CA GLY A 233 -18.50 20.57 31.54
C GLY A 233 -18.47 21.56 32.71
N SER A 234 -19.26 22.62 32.56
CA SER A 234 -19.72 23.49 33.65
C SER A 234 -20.90 22.86 34.37
#